data_AF-A0A0J9SWE2-F1
#
_entry.id   AF-A0A0J9SWE2-F1
#
_cell.length_a   1.000
_cell.length_b   1.000
_cell.length_c   1.000
_cell.angle_alpha   90.00
_cell.angle_beta   90.00
_cell.angle_gamma   90.00
#
_symmetry.space_group_name_H-M   'P 1'
#
loop_
_entity.id
_entity.type
_entity.pdbx_description
1 polymer ?
#
loop_
_entity_poly.entity_id
_entity_poly.type
_entity_poly.pdbx_seq_one_letter_code
_entity_poly.pdbx_strand_id
1 'polypeptide(L)'
;MLKFIKFFFLYLVLTNAKKTLRTNGRGPRHFFLNGSTTFGAKRKSQSCGGKITPLHLKKRLDPNDKYTVIKRHEAKVQRNLKRKYLIERYKEKRELLKKYIAEASSPIEYVYWKYKLSSLPRDSCPVRFRNRARGYYSFFGLCRHQARALIQKMFFPGFVKACW
;
A
#
# COMPACT_ATOMS: atom_id res chain seq x y z
N MET A 1 44.70 18.27 -21.03
CA MET A 1 44.43 17.60 -19.73
C MET A 1 43.42 18.34 -18.84
N LEU A 2 43.51 19.67 -18.66
CA LEU A 2 42.57 20.44 -17.83
C LEU A 2 41.11 20.51 -18.32
N LYS A 3 40.85 20.30 -19.62
CA LYS A 3 39.48 20.31 -20.19
C LYS A 3 38.68 19.05 -19.83
N PHE A 4 39.35 17.91 -19.65
CA PHE A 4 38.71 16.63 -19.34
C PHE A 4 38.25 16.56 -17.87
N ILE A 5 39.05 17.12 -16.96
CA ILE A 5 38.72 17.23 -15.54
C ILE A 5 37.52 18.15 -15.32
N LYS A 6 37.45 19.29 -16.03
CA LYS A 6 36.29 20.19 -15.99
C LYS A 6 35.01 19.52 -16.51
N PHE A 7 35.11 18.68 -17.54
CA PHE A 7 33.98 17.93 -18.07
C PHE A 7 33.48 16.86 -17.08
N PHE A 8 34.41 16.15 -16.43
CA PHE A 8 34.06 15.15 -15.41
C PHE A 8 33.44 15.78 -14.16
N PHE A 9 33.97 16.94 -13.71
CA PHE A 9 33.36 17.70 -12.61
C PHE A 9 31.97 18.24 -12.97
N LEU A 10 31.79 18.77 -14.18
CA LEU A 10 30.47 19.25 -14.65
C LEU A 10 29.46 18.09 -14.73
N TYR A 11 29.89 16.91 -15.20
CA TYR A 11 29.07 15.71 -15.27
C TYR A 11 28.70 15.17 -13.87
N LEU A 12 29.61 15.25 -12.89
CA LEU A 12 29.37 14.83 -11.50
C LEU A 12 28.44 15.79 -10.74
N VAL A 13 28.47 17.10 -11.07
CA VAL A 13 27.54 18.11 -10.53
C VAL A 13 26.13 17.94 -11.13
N LEU A 14 26.03 17.69 -12.45
CA LEU A 14 24.75 17.48 -13.13
C LEU A 14 24.03 16.19 -12.70
N THR A 15 24.77 15.16 -12.30
CA THR A 15 24.21 13.90 -11.79
C THR A 15 23.76 13.98 -10.33
N ASN A 16 24.36 14.86 -9.51
CA ASN A 16 23.89 15.14 -8.14
C ASN A 16 22.67 16.07 -8.09
N ALA A 17 22.50 16.96 -9.08
CA ALA A 17 21.39 17.92 -9.13
C ALA A 17 19.99 17.28 -9.31
N LYS A 18 19.89 16.00 -9.71
CA LYS A 18 18.61 15.27 -9.83
C LYS A 18 18.13 14.60 -8.54
N LYS A 19 18.90 14.68 -7.43
CA LYS A 19 18.55 14.07 -6.13
C LYS A 19 17.97 15.05 -5.10
N THR A 20 17.80 16.33 -5.41
CA THR A 20 17.28 17.35 -4.48
C THR A 20 16.04 18.08 -5.02
N LEU A 21 15.02 17.34 -5.45
CA LEU A 21 13.67 17.90 -5.66
C LEU A 21 12.60 16.90 -5.19
N ARG A 22 12.35 16.89 -3.88
CA ARG A 22 11.04 16.56 -3.31
C ARG A 22 10.91 17.15 -1.90
N THR A 23 10.98 18.47 -1.82
CA THR A 23 10.41 19.21 -0.69
C THR A 23 8.90 19.19 -0.87
N ASN A 24 8.21 18.49 0.03
CA ASN A 24 6.75 18.56 0.09
C ASN A 24 6.35 19.98 0.51
N GLY A 25 5.75 20.72 -0.41
CA GLY A 25 5.10 21.99 -0.11
C GLY A 25 4.08 21.82 1.01
N ARG A 26 4.39 22.40 2.17
CA ARG A 26 3.41 22.72 3.20
C ARG A 26 3.13 24.21 3.11
N GLY A 27 1.87 24.54 2.91
CA GLY A 27 1.29 25.87 3.09
C GLY A 27 -0.23 25.74 3.24
N PRO A 28 -0.92 26.76 3.76
CA PRO A 28 -0.96 27.05 5.19
C PRO A 28 -2.41 26.93 5.70
N ARG A 29 -2.64 26.44 6.91
CA ARG A 29 -3.94 26.63 7.58
C ARG A 29 -3.76 26.85 9.09
N HIS A 30 -3.89 28.12 9.43
CA HIS A 30 -4.45 28.71 10.63
C HIS A 30 -4.04 28.14 12.00
N PHE A 31 -3.23 28.95 12.67
CA PHE A 31 -3.42 29.28 14.09
C PHE A 31 -4.91 29.41 14.41
N PHE A 32 -5.39 28.60 15.35
CA PHE A 32 -6.49 29.03 16.21
C PHE A 32 -6.10 28.75 17.65
N LEU A 33 -6.16 29.83 18.41
CA LEU A 33 -5.87 29.96 19.81
C LEU A 33 -6.80 29.09 20.65
N ASN A 34 -6.26 28.69 21.80
CA ASN A 34 -6.98 28.09 22.90
C ASN A 34 -8.19 28.95 23.29
N GLY A 35 -9.34 28.31 23.45
CA GLY A 35 -10.54 28.89 24.06
C GLY A 35 -11.16 27.86 25.00
N SER A 36 -10.79 27.93 26.26
CA SER A 36 -11.49 27.28 27.37
C SER A 36 -12.89 27.88 27.51
N THR A 37 -13.94 27.09 27.30
CA THR A 37 -15.29 27.41 27.77
C THR A 37 -15.84 26.23 28.56
N THR A 38 -15.72 26.40 29.86
CA THR A 38 -16.71 26.11 30.91
C THR A 38 -17.80 25.08 30.64
N PHE A 39 -17.84 24.12 31.57
CA PHE A 39 -18.97 23.28 31.95
C PHE A 39 -20.33 24.00 31.84
N GLY A 40 -21.29 23.33 31.19
CA GLY A 40 -22.70 23.70 31.20
C GLY A 40 -23.55 22.45 30.97
N ALA A 41 -24.03 21.87 32.06
CA ALA A 41 -24.79 20.63 32.08
C ALA A 41 -26.11 20.70 31.30
N LYS A 42 -26.46 19.59 30.62
CA LYS A 42 -27.83 19.12 30.51
C LYS A 42 -27.83 17.60 30.33
N ARG A 43 -28.10 16.89 31.43
CA ARG A 43 -28.50 15.49 31.39
C ARG A 43 -29.81 15.40 30.60
N LYS A 44 -29.79 14.64 29.50
CA LYS A 44 -30.98 13.90 29.03
C LYS A 44 -30.57 12.44 28.93
N SER A 45 -30.91 11.68 29.97
CA SER A 45 -31.06 10.25 29.87
C SER A 45 -32.24 9.96 28.94
N GLN A 46 -31.99 9.40 27.76
CA GLN A 46 -33.05 8.77 26.97
C GLN A 46 -32.46 7.72 26.00
N SER A 47 -32.74 6.46 26.35
CA SER A 47 -32.77 5.23 25.53
C SER A 47 -31.65 4.94 24.54
N CYS A 48 -30.94 3.84 24.82
CA CYS A 48 -30.43 2.91 23.84
C CYS A 48 -31.51 2.56 22.78
N GLY A 49 -31.17 2.68 21.50
CA GLY A 49 -31.97 2.12 20.40
C GLY A 49 -32.60 3.13 19.44
N GLY A 50 -31.79 3.94 18.76
CA GLY A 50 -32.21 4.55 17.49
C GLY A 50 -32.14 3.51 16.38
N LYS A 51 -33.21 2.74 16.15
CA LYS A 51 -33.36 1.92 14.93
C LYS A 51 -33.34 2.87 13.74
N ILE A 52 -32.27 2.85 12.96
CA ILE A 52 -32.30 3.42 11.61
C ILE A 52 -33.44 2.68 10.89
N THR A 53 -34.49 3.40 10.51
CA THR A 53 -35.63 2.87 9.76
C THR A 53 -35.13 2.15 8.50
N PRO A 54 -35.70 0.99 8.12
CA PRO A 54 -35.19 0.19 7.02
C PRO A 54 -35.72 0.74 5.68
N LEU A 55 -35.58 2.03 5.45
CA LEU A 55 -35.92 2.68 4.19
C LEU A 55 -34.66 3.09 3.44
N HIS A 56 -33.73 2.16 3.24
CA HIS A 56 -32.83 2.15 2.07
C HIS A 56 -32.03 0.84 1.85
N LEU A 57 -32.55 -0.32 2.27
CA LEU A 57 -31.90 -1.61 1.96
C LEU A 57 -32.30 -2.22 0.60
N LYS A 58 -33.10 -1.52 -0.22
CA LYS A 58 -33.50 -1.96 -1.57
C LYS A 58 -32.89 -1.15 -2.73
N LYS A 59 -31.93 -0.25 -2.48
CA LYS A 59 -31.16 0.47 -3.53
C LYS A 59 -29.71 0.01 -3.68
N ARG A 60 -29.36 -1.21 -3.29
CA ARG A 60 -27.95 -1.67 -3.38
C ARG A 60 -27.74 -2.95 -4.19
N LEU A 61 -28.66 -3.34 -5.06
CA LEU A 61 -28.44 -4.39 -6.04
C LEU A 61 -29.27 -4.13 -7.30
N ASP A 62 -28.94 -3.09 -8.04
CA ASP A 62 -29.45 -2.88 -9.40
C ASP A 62 -28.61 -3.78 -10.35
N PRO A 63 -29.20 -4.78 -11.04
CA PRO A 63 -28.46 -5.69 -11.92
C PRO A 63 -27.83 -5.02 -13.15
N ASN A 64 -28.28 -3.80 -13.47
CA ASN A 64 -27.85 -2.99 -14.62
C ASN A 64 -26.86 -1.88 -14.25
N ASP A 65 -26.43 -1.80 -13.00
CA ASP A 65 -25.53 -0.75 -12.55
C ASP A 65 -24.08 -1.10 -12.94
N LYS A 66 -23.51 -0.33 -13.90
CA LYS A 66 -22.23 -0.63 -14.57
C LYS A 66 -21.03 -0.76 -13.61
N TYR A 67 -21.17 -0.31 -12.36
CA TYR A 67 -20.09 -0.23 -11.37
C TYR A 67 -20.31 -1.02 -10.06
N THR A 68 -21.42 -1.74 -9.88
CA THR A 68 -21.83 -2.14 -8.51
C THR A 68 -21.80 -3.65 -8.23
N VAL A 69 -21.40 -4.48 -9.21
CA VAL A 69 -21.11 -5.90 -8.98
C VAL A 69 -19.72 -6.22 -9.53
N ILE A 70 -18.69 -6.17 -8.68
CA ILE A 70 -17.39 -6.76 -9.04
C ILE A 70 -17.66 -8.22 -9.38
N LYS A 71 -17.44 -8.60 -10.65
CA LYS A 71 -17.69 -9.97 -11.08
C LYS A 71 -16.92 -10.92 -10.17
N ARG A 72 -17.53 -12.05 -9.81
CA ARG A 72 -16.92 -13.02 -8.86
C ARG A 72 -15.47 -13.38 -9.23
N HIS A 73 -15.16 -13.47 -10.53
CA HIS A 73 -13.81 -13.79 -11.02
C HIS A 73 -12.82 -12.61 -10.92
N GLU A 74 -13.31 -11.38 -10.97
CA GLU A 74 -12.52 -10.15 -10.83
C GLU A 74 -12.26 -9.79 -9.36
N ALA A 75 -13.12 -10.24 -8.44
CA ALA A 75 -13.00 -9.95 -7.01
C ALA A 75 -11.65 -10.36 -6.41
N LYS A 76 -11.04 -11.44 -6.91
CA LYS A 76 -9.69 -11.86 -6.49
C LYS A 76 -8.59 -10.93 -7.05
N VAL A 77 -8.78 -10.34 -8.23
CA VAL A 77 -7.88 -9.32 -8.81
C VAL A 77 -7.88 -8.10 -7.89
N GLN A 78 -9.07 -7.56 -7.63
CA GLN A 78 -9.25 -6.30 -6.92
C GLN A 78 -8.73 -6.40 -5.47
N ARG A 79 -8.92 -7.54 -4.81
CA ARG A 79 -8.33 -7.81 -3.48
C ARG A 79 -6.80 -7.74 -3.49
N ASN A 80 -6.14 -8.25 -4.53
CA ASN A 80 -4.68 -8.17 -4.63
C ASN A 80 -4.19 -6.77 -5.00
N LEU A 81 -4.91 -6.04 -5.85
CA LEU A 81 -4.61 -4.64 -6.16
C LEU A 81 -4.71 -3.76 -4.89
N LYS A 82 -5.78 -3.94 -4.11
CA LYS A 82 -5.94 -3.29 -2.80
C LYS A 82 -4.76 -3.58 -1.87
N ARG A 83 -4.31 -4.84 -1.79
CA ARG A 83 -3.13 -5.21 -0.98
C ARG A 83 -1.88 -4.52 -1.46
N LYS A 84 -1.60 -4.53 -2.77
CA LYS A 84 -0.43 -3.86 -3.35
C LYS A 84 -0.41 -2.38 -2.97
N TYR A 85 -1.54 -1.69 -3.15
CA TYR A 85 -1.70 -0.29 -2.75
C TYR A 85 -1.43 -0.06 -1.25
N LEU A 86 -1.99 -0.90 -0.37
CA LEU A 86 -1.78 -0.76 1.08
C LEU A 86 -0.34 -1.07 1.50
N ILE A 87 0.31 -2.02 0.85
CA ILE A 87 1.72 -2.35 1.11
C ILE A 87 2.59 -1.16 0.77
N GLU A 88 2.40 -0.55 -0.40
CA GLU A 88 3.14 0.65 -0.82
C GLU A 88 2.88 1.82 0.13
N ARG A 89 1.62 2.07 0.49
CA ARG A 89 1.23 3.18 1.39
C ARG A 89 1.79 3.08 2.81
N TYR A 90 1.91 1.88 3.36
CA TYR A 90 2.31 1.66 4.77
C TYR A 90 3.74 1.12 4.92
N LYS A 91 4.50 0.98 3.83
CA LYS A 91 5.85 0.40 3.82
C LYS A 91 6.77 1.07 4.86
N GLU A 92 6.95 2.38 4.75
CA GLU A 92 7.84 3.17 5.61
C GLU A 92 7.41 3.09 7.08
N LYS A 93 6.11 3.26 7.37
CA LYS A 93 5.58 3.18 8.74
C LYS A 93 5.84 1.82 9.38
N ARG A 94 5.69 0.72 8.62
CA ARG A 94 5.96 -0.63 9.12
C ARG A 94 7.45 -0.87 9.35
N GLU A 95 8.31 -0.35 8.48
CA GLU A 95 9.77 -0.45 8.64
C GLU A 95 10.23 0.29 9.89
N LEU A 96 9.76 1.50 10.13
CA LEU A 96 10.05 2.27 11.35
C LEU A 96 9.59 1.54 12.62
N LEU A 97 8.35 1.07 12.64
CA LEU A 97 7.82 0.32 13.80
C LEU A 97 8.60 -0.97 14.05
N LYS A 98 9.06 -1.66 13.01
CA LYS A 98 9.91 -2.85 13.16
C LYS A 98 11.29 -2.51 13.73
N LYS A 99 11.87 -1.38 13.37
CA LYS A 99 13.14 -0.91 13.95
C LYS A 99 12.98 -0.62 15.44
N TYR A 100 11.94 0.13 15.82
CA TYR A 100 11.66 0.39 17.24
C TYR A 100 11.40 -0.88 18.05
N ILE A 101 10.76 -1.89 17.46
CA ILE A 101 10.60 -3.21 18.12
C ILE A 101 11.96 -3.90 18.34
N ALA A 102 12.91 -3.75 17.42
CA ALA A 102 14.24 -4.34 17.54
C ALA A 102 15.16 -3.60 18.52
N GLU A 103 14.99 -2.28 18.64
CA GLU A 103 15.75 -1.40 19.55
C GLU A 103 15.19 -1.36 20.98
N ALA A 104 13.94 -1.82 21.18
CA ALA A 104 13.28 -1.79 22.49
C ALA A 104 14.05 -2.61 23.53
N SER A 105 14.51 -1.92 24.59
CA SER A 105 15.22 -2.55 25.71
C SER A 105 14.26 -2.98 26.83
N SER A 106 13.14 -2.26 27.00
CA SER A 106 12.14 -2.58 28.01
C SER A 106 11.02 -3.48 27.46
N PRO A 107 10.54 -4.48 28.23
CA PRO A 107 9.42 -5.32 27.81
C PRO A 107 8.13 -4.51 27.58
N ILE A 108 7.93 -3.42 28.31
CA ILE A 108 6.75 -2.56 28.18
C ILE A 108 6.77 -1.80 26.85
N GLU A 109 7.92 -1.25 26.47
CA GLU A 109 8.11 -0.56 25.20
C GLU A 109 7.93 -1.52 24.02
N TYR A 110 8.48 -2.74 24.13
CA TYR A 110 8.31 -3.78 23.13
C TYR A 110 6.82 -4.07 22.86
N VAL A 111 6.04 -4.27 23.94
CA VAL A 111 4.59 -4.53 23.83
C VAL A 111 3.86 -3.35 23.20
N TYR A 112 4.21 -2.11 23.57
CA TYR A 112 3.62 -0.90 23.00
C TYR A 112 3.85 -0.79 21.48
N TRP A 113 5.09 -0.98 21.02
CA TRP A 113 5.40 -0.91 19.59
C TRP A 113 4.75 -2.04 18.79
N LYS A 114 4.66 -3.23 19.38
CA LYS A 114 3.97 -4.38 18.78
C LYS A 114 2.46 -4.16 18.67
N TYR A 115 1.86 -3.49 19.65
CA TYR A 115 0.46 -3.06 19.58
C TYR A 115 0.25 -2.05 18.43
N LYS A 116 1.11 -1.03 18.32
CA LYS A 116 1.07 -0.06 17.21
C LYS A 116 1.22 -0.74 15.84
N LEU A 117 2.13 -1.70 15.70
CA LEU A 117 2.28 -2.48 14.46
C LEU A 117 1.02 -3.29 14.13
N SER A 118 0.34 -3.81 15.14
CA SER A 118 -0.89 -4.61 15.01
C SER A 118 -2.12 -3.77 14.68
N SER A 119 -2.16 -2.49 15.06
CA SER A 119 -3.24 -1.55 14.71
C SER A 119 -3.28 -1.19 13.22
N LEU A 120 -2.21 -1.45 12.46
CA LEU A 120 -2.19 -1.20 11.02
C LEU A 120 -3.11 -2.18 10.28
N PRO A 121 -3.65 -1.79 9.10
CA PRO A 121 -4.48 -2.69 8.31
C PRO A 121 -3.77 -4.01 8.01
N ARG A 122 -4.42 -5.16 8.29
CA ARG A 122 -3.80 -6.49 8.12
C ARG A 122 -3.28 -6.74 6.71
N ASP A 123 -4.00 -6.26 5.70
CA ASP A 123 -3.67 -6.39 4.28
C ASP A 123 -2.46 -5.52 3.83
N SER A 124 -1.93 -4.65 4.69
CA SER A 124 -0.69 -3.90 4.45
C SER A 124 0.57 -4.76 4.59
N CYS A 125 0.46 -5.98 5.13
CA CYS A 125 1.61 -6.87 5.31
C CYS A 125 2.02 -7.49 3.96
N PRO A 126 3.30 -7.35 3.52
CA PRO A 126 3.75 -7.87 2.23
C PRO A 126 3.65 -9.39 2.13
N VAL A 127 3.75 -10.11 3.24
CA VAL A 127 3.63 -11.59 3.29
C VAL A 127 2.24 -12.06 2.84
N ARG A 128 1.20 -11.21 2.97
CA ARG A 128 -0.17 -11.56 2.54
C ARG A 128 -0.41 -11.33 1.06
N PHE A 129 0.52 -10.66 0.38
CA PHE A 129 0.47 -10.54 -1.06
C PHE A 129 0.84 -11.90 -1.68
N ARG A 130 -0.02 -12.41 -2.55
CA ARG A 130 0.21 -13.67 -3.25
C ARG A 130 0.00 -13.47 -4.74
N ASN A 131 0.95 -13.93 -5.54
CA ASN A 131 0.80 -14.01 -6.99
C ASN A 131 -0.37 -14.94 -7.33
N ARG A 132 -1.29 -14.47 -8.18
CA ARG A 132 -2.56 -15.16 -8.43
C ARG A 132 -2.38 -16.47 -9.19
N ALA A 133 -1.38 -16.52 -10.06
CA ALA A 133 -1.02 -17.72 -10.81
C ALA A 133 -0.48 -18.81 -9.88
N ARG A 134 -0.96 -20.04 -10.06
CA ARG A 134 -0.29 -21.23 -9.52
C ARG A 134 0.84 -21.64 -10.47
N GLY A 135 1.97 -22.11 -9.92
CA GLY A 135 3.18 -22.34 -10.72
C GLY A 135 3.65 -21.04 -11.38
N TYR A 136 3.80 -19.99 -10.57
CA TYR A 136 4.26 -18.68 -11.01
C TYR A 136 5.78 -18.67 -11.10
N TYR A 137 6.32 -18.32 -12.26
CA TYR A 137 7.74 -18.09 -12.43
C TYR A 137 8.07 -16.64 -12.15
N SER A 138 8.84 -16.37 -11.09
CA SER A 138 9.18 -15.00 -10.68
C SER A 138 9.99 -14.23 -11.72
N PHE A 139 10.80 -14.93 -12.51
CA PHE A 139 11.59 -14.33 -13.59
C PHE A 139 10.70 -13.76 -14.72
N PHE A 140 9.68 -14.51 -15.15
CA PHE A 140 8.79 -14.08 -16.24
C PHE A 140 7.58 -13.27 -15.76
N GLY A 141 7.18 -13.45 -14.50
CA GLY A 141 5.93 -12.89 -14.00
C GLY A 141 4.67 -13.60 -14.50
N LEU A 142 4.78 -14.84 -14.99
CA LEU A 142 3.70 -15.59 -15.64
C LEU A 142 3.42 -16.92 -14.95
N CYS A 143 2.23 -17.49 -15.23
CA CYS A 143 1.93 -18.87 -14.85
C CYS A 143 2.62 -19.85 -15.81
N ARG A 144 2.88 -21.08 -15.34
CA ARG A 144 3.51 -22.15 -16.15
C ARG A 144 2.85 -22.40 -17.51
N HIS A 145 1.52 -22.30 -17.61
CA HIS A 145 0.80 -22.57 -18.87
C HIS A 145 0.96 -21.42 -19.86
N GLN A 146 0.87 -20.18 -19.40
CA GLN A 146 1.12 -19.00 -20.22
C GLN A 146 2.59 -18.91 -20.64
N ALA A 147 3.51 -19.17 -19.71
CA ALA A 147 4.94 -19.21 -20.01
C ALA A 147 5.24 -20.24 -21.10
N ARG A 148 4.74 -21.48 -20.95
CA ARG A 148 4.91 -22.53 -21.98
C ARG A 148 4.32 -22.13 -23.33
N ALA A 149 3.10 -21.57 -23.35
CA ALA A 149 2.46 -21.15 -24.60
C ALA A 149 3.26 -20.05 -25.33
N LEU A 150 3.85 -19.11 -24.59
CA LEU A 150 4.71 -18.07 -25.15
C LEU A 150 6.06 -18.60 -25.62
N ILE A 151 6.65 -19.57 -24.89
CA ILE A 151 7.88 -20.25 -25.30
C ILE A 151 7.66 -21.01 -26.61
N GLN A 152 6.54 -21.74 -26.74
CA GLN A 152 6.19 -22.45 -27.97
C GLN A 152 6.00 -21.50 -29.16
N LYS A 153 5.53 -20.27 -28.91
CA LYS A 153 5.39 -19.20 -29.92
C LYS A 153 6.71 -18.46 -30.19
N MET A 154 7.84 -18.90 -29.63
CA MET A 154 9.15 -18.26 -29.78
C MET A 154 9.20 -16.79 -29.32
N PHE A 155 8.33 -16.38 -28.39
CA PHE A 155 8.35 -15.02 -27.85
C PHE A 155 9.53 -14.77 -26.90
N PHE A 156 10.07 -15.85 -26.30
CA PHE A 156 11.25 -15.79 -25.43
C PHE A 156 12.51 -16.14 -26.24
N PRO A 157 13.49 -15.23 -26.35
CA PRO A 157 14.73 -15.52 -27.06
C PRO A 157 15.56 -16.55 -26.27
N GLY A 158 16.20 -17.48 -26.99
CA GLY A 158 17.14 -18.44 -26.41
C GLY A 158 16.51 -19.60 -25.61
N PHE A 159 15.18 -19.74 -25.60
CA PHE A 159 14.52 -20.88 -24.94
C PHE A 159 14.46 -22.10 -25.86
N VAL A 160 15.19 -23.14 -25.51
CA VAL A 160 15.15 -24.46 -26.16
C VAL A 160 14.72 -25.50 -25.12
N LYS A 161 14.11 -26.59 -25.58
CA LYS A 161 13.88 -27.75 -24.70
C LYS A 161 15.24 -28.32 -24.30
N ALA A 162 15.42 -28.49 -23.00
CA ALA A 162 16.53 -29.24 -22.42
C ALA A 162 16.64 -30.64 -23.03
N CYS A 163 17.81 -31.00 -23.56
CA CYS A 163 18.19 -32.36 -23.94
C CYS A 163 19.58 -32.65 -23.35
N TRP A 164 19.58 -32.96 -22.07
CA TRP A 164 20.71 -33.50 -21.33
C TRP A 164 20.23 -34.74 -20.60
#